data_AF-C9Z455-F1
#
_entry.id   AF-C9Z455-F1
#
_cell.length_a   1.000
_cell.length_b   1.000
_cell.length_c   1.000
_cell.angle_alpha   90.00
_cell.angle_beta   90.00
_cell.angle_gamma   90.00
#
_symmetry.space_group_name_H-M   'P 1'
#
loop_
_entity.id
_entity.type
_entity.pdbx_description
1 polymer ?
#
loop_
_entity_poly.entity_id
_entity_poly.type
_entity_poly.pdbx_seq_one_letter_code
_entity_poly.pdbx_strand_id
1 'polypeptide(L)'
;MRIIHAFLRWALGVFAPGTGRRRLTGHRPAPQHRGSPRNRPRTLPQALPAPRSPYGLHGPLDGTATVMVRPYVVESEREEARRSRRRLALVLAADFGIDLDEHVIGAAAEAVA
;
A
#
# COMPACT_ATOMS: atom_id res chain seq x y z
N MET A 1 -27.66 26.21 9.55
CA MET A 1 -26.33 25.70 9.18
C MET A 1 -25.93 24.47 10.03
N ARG A 2 -26.70 23.37 10.01
CA ARG A 2 -26.31 22.09 10.70
C ARG A 2 -26.28 20.91 9.74
N ILE A 3 -27.10 20.97 8.68
CA ILE A 3 -27.20 19.94 7.64
C ILE A 3 -25.90 19.82 6.82
N ILE A 4 -25.27 20.96 6.49
CA ILE A 4 -24.02 20.99 5.74
C ILE A 4 -22.89 20.29 6.52
N HIS A 5 -22.77 20.59 7.82
CA HIS A 5 -21.75 19.95 8.66
C HIS A 5 -22.01 18.46 8.90
N ALA A 6 -23.28 18.06 9.04
CA ALA A 6 -23.66 16.65 9.16
C ALA A 6 -23.32 15.87 7.88
N PHE A 7 -23.61 16.47 6.73
CA PHE A 7 -23.29 15.90 5.42
C PHE A 7 -21.79 15.81 5.17
N LEU A 8 -21.03 16.88 5.48
CA LEU A 8 -19.57 16.87 5.40
C LEU A 8 -18.94 15.80 6.30
N ARG A 9 -19.45 15.61 7.52
CA ARG A 9 -18.93 14.61 8.45
C ARG A 9 -19.21 13.18 7.98
N TRP A 10 -20.40 12.96 7.41
CA TRP A 10 -20.75 11.68 6.79
C TRP A 10 -19.86 11.40 5.57
N ALA A 11 -19.71 12.38 4.66
CA ALA A 11 -18.87 12.26 3.48
C ALA A 11 -17.39 12.00 3.84
N LEU A 12 -16.83 12.72 4.81
CA LEU A 12 -15.46 12.46 5.27
C LEU A 12 -15.29 11.04 5.82
N GLY A 13 -16.27 10.51 6.56
CA GLY A 13 -16.21 9.15 7.10
C GLY A 13 -16.21 8.05 6.02
N VAL A 14 -16.88 8.30 4.89
CA VAL A 14 -16.92 7.37 3.75
C VAL A 14 -15.66 7.48 2.88
N PHE A 15 -15.14 8.70 2.68
CA PHE A 15 -14.07 8.97 1.71
C PHE A 15 -12.65 9.14 2.30
N ALA A 16 -12.52 9.22 3.62
CA ALA A 16 -11.25 9.18 4.32
C ALA A 16 -11.14 7.86 5.09
N PRO A 17 -10.74 6.74 4.44
CA PRO A 17 -10.39 5.55 5.18
C PRO A 17 -9.27 5.95 6.15
N GLY A 18 -9.52 5.75 7.46
CA GLY A 18 -8.65 6.24 8.52
C GLY A 18 -7.19 5.98 8.17
N THR A 19 -6.43 7.05 7.97
CA THR A 19 -5.02 6.97 7.57
C THR A 19 -4.31 6.05 8.55
N GLY A 20 -3.94 4.86 8.09
CA GLY A 20 -3.43 3.77 8.90
C GLY A 20 -2.04 4.07 9.45
N ARG A 21 -1.92 5.05 10.35
CA ARG A 21 -0.74 5.28 11.18
C ARG A 21 -0.76 4.34 12.38
N ARG A 22 -0.73 3.04 12.12
CA ARG A 22 -0.55 2.02 13.16
C ARG A 22 0.31 0.84 12.70
N ARG A 23 1.40 1.11 11.99
CA ARG A 23 2.54 0.17 11.91
C ARG A 23 3.86 0.93 11.91
N LEU A 24 4.13 1.65 12.99
CA LEU A 24 5.45 2.24 13.25
C LEU A 24 6.06 1.76 14.58
N THR A 25 5.57 0.62 15.08
CA THR A 25 6.16 -0.11 16.20
C THR A 25 6.15 -1.61 15.88
N GLY A 26 6.74 -1.96 14.75
CA GLY A 26 7.21 -3.32 14.53
C GLY A 26 8.51 -3.53 15.31
N HIS A 27 8.44 -3.66 16.63
CA HIS A 27 9.50 -4.39 17.32
C HIS A 27 9.43 -5.81 16.77
N ARG A 28 10.28 -6.10 15.78
CA ARG A 28 10.59 -7.47 15.39
C ARG A 28 11.26 -8.08 16.61
N PRO A 29 10.63 -9.04 17.34
CA PRO A 29 11.42 -9.83 18.25
C PRO A 29 12.39 -10.61 17.37
N ALA A 30 13.69 -10.39 17.57
CA ALA A 30 14.68 -11.31 17.06
C ALA A 30 14.27 -12.72 17.53
N PRO A 31 14.34 -13.76 16.67
CA PRO A 31 14.06 -15.11 17.13
C PRO A 31 15.03 -15.43 18.26
N GLN A 32 14.51 -15.53 19.48
CA GLN A 32 15.26 -16.07 20.60
C GLN A 32 15.52 -17.53 20.26
N HIS A 33 16.75 -17.82 19.82
CA HIS A 33 17.22 -19.18 19.70
C HIS A 33 17.29 -19.74 21.13
N ARG A 34 16.17 -20.32 21.61
CA ARG A 34 16.16 -21.04 22.89
C ARG A 34 17.16 -22.18 22.73
N GLY A 35 18.25 -22.10 23.50
CA GLY A 35 19.18 -23.21 23.67
C GLY A 35 18.40 -24.46 24.06
N SER A 36 18.54 -25.51 23.26
CA SER A 36 17.99 -26.83 23.53
C SER A 36 18.57 -27.36 24.84
N PRO A 37 17.78 -27.94 25.77
CA PRO A 37 18.34 -28.74 26.84
C PRO A 37 18.94 -30.01 26.24
N ARG A 38 20.23 -30.17 26.46
CA ARG A 38 21.08 -31.27 26.01
C ARG A 38 20.90 -32.42 27.00
N ASN A 39 20.08 -33.42 26.65
CA ASN A 39 20.28 -34.81 27.11
C ASN A 39 19.30 -35.77 26.42
N ARG A 40 19.71 -36.30 25.27
CA ARG A 40 19.25 -37.60 24.78
C ARG A 40 20.47 -38.38 24.28
N PRO A 41 20.57 -39.69 24.55
CA PRO A 41 21.68 -40.51 24.09
C PRO A 41 21.77 -40.46 22.56
N ARG A 42 22.97 -40.14 22.09
CA ARG A 42 23.33 -39.80 20.71
C ARG A 42 23.47 -41.08 19.89
N THR A 43 22.39 -41.57 19.30
CA THR A 43 22.49 -42.30 18.03
C THR A 43 22.98 -41.28 17.01
N LEU A 44 24.20 -41.44 16.49
CA LEU A 44 24.76 -40.54 15.48
C LEU A 44 23.86 -40.57 14.24
N PRO A 45 23.10 -39.51 13.93
CA PRO A 45 22.39 -39.45 12.66
C PRO A 45 23.46 -39.29 11.59
N GLN A 46 23.42 -40.15 10.58
CA GLN A 46 24.15 -39.95 9.33
C GLN A 46 23.92 -38.50 8.89
N ALA A 47 24.99 -37.73 8.71
CA ALA A 47 24.88 -36.30 8.46
C ALA A 47 24.07 -36.06 7.19
N LEU A 48 22.82 -35.61 7.35
CA LEU A 48 22.01 -35.21 6.22
C LEU A 48 22.67 -33.99 5.56
N PRO A 49 22.68 -33.92 4.22
CA PRO A 49 23.17 -32.73 3.54
C PRO A 49 22.39 -31.51 4.01
N ALA A 50 23.10 -30.39 4.20
CA ALA A 50 22.49 -29.16 4.65
C ALA A 50 21.28 -28.81 3.76
N PRO A 51 20.09 -28.55 4.33
CA PRO A 51 18.93 -28.15 3.55
C PRO A 51 19.27 -26.93 2.69
N ARG A 52 19.19 -27.08 1.37
CA ARG A 52 19.36 -25.98 0.42
C ARG A 52 17.99 -25.61 -0.11
N SER A 53 17.66 -24.32 -0.11
CA SER A 53 16.50 -23.87 -0.89
C SER A 53 16.80 -24.11 -2.38
N PRO A 54 15.80 -24.51 -3.19
CA PRO A 54 15.97 -24.64 -4.63
C PRO A 54 16.47 -23.35 -5.31
N TYR A 55 16.21 -22.21 -4.68
CA TYR A 55 16.67 -20.88 -5.09
C TYR A 55 17.90 -20.42 -4.30
N GLY A 56 18.73 -21.37 -3.85
CA GLY A 56 19.86 -21.14 -2.96
C GLY A 56 20.85 -20.15 -3.54
N LEU A 57 20.61 -18.86 -3.28
CA LEU A 57 21.55 -17.82 -3.64
C LEU A 57 22.77 -17.98 -2.73
N HIS A 58 23.90 -18.34 -3.32
CA HIS A 58 25.13 -18.67 -2.60
C HIS A 58 25.87 -17.46 -2.02
N GLY A 59 25.31 -16.25 -2.15
CA GLY A 59 25.87 -15.02 -1.62
C GLY A 59 24.79 -14.01 -1.25
N PRO A 60 25.14 -12.97 -0.48
CA PRO A 60 24.25 -11.84 -0.24
C PRO A 60 23.79 -11.25 -1.57
N LEU A 61 22.49 -10.94 -1.70
CA LEU A 61 22.03 -10.17 -2.85
C LEU A 61 22.69 -8.78 -2.78
N ASP A 62 23.45 -8.43 -3.82
CA ASP A 62 23.88 -7.05 -4.00
C ASP A 62 22.68 -6.20 -4.43
N GLY A 63 22.06 -5.54 -3.44
CA GLY A 63 20.95 -4.61 -3.67
C GLY A 63 21.35 -3.34 -4.42
N THR A 64 22.65 -3.12 -4.68
CA THR A 64 23.14 -2.00 -5.49
C THR A 64 23.28 -2.39 -6.97
N ALA A 65 23.40 -3.68 -7.27
CA ALA A 65 23.47 -4.19 -8.64
C ALA A 65 22.13 -4.11 -9.39
N THR A 66 21.01 -3.86 -8.69
CA THR A 66 19.68 -3.70 -9.28
C THR A 66 19.05 -2.39 -8.85
N VAL A 67 18.58 -1.59 -9.81
CA VAL A 67 17.83 -0.37 -9.52
C VAL A 67 16.51 -0.78 -8.85
N MET A 68 16.28 -0.33 -7.62
CA MET A 68 15.00 -0.52 -6.94
C MET A 68 13.92 0.32 -7.61
N VAL A 69 13.36 -0.19 -8.70
CA VAL A 69 12.14 0.36 -9.29
C VAL A 69 10.97 -0.13 -8.44
N ARG A 70 10.08 0.79 -8.04
CA ARG A 70 8.82 0.47 -7.36
C ARG A 70 7.65 0.82 -8.29
N PRO A 71 7.31 -0.03 -9.29
CA PRO A 71 6.30 0.30 -10.29
C PRO A 71 4.94 0.68 -9.67
N TYR A 72 4.58 0.04 -8.58
CA TYR A 72 3.32 0.27 -7.87
C TYR A 72 3.26 1.63 -7.16
N VAL A 73 4.39 2.27 -6.88
CA VAL A 73 4.43 3.61 -6.25
C VAL A 73 4.08 4.67 -7.26
N VAL A 74 4.66 4.57 -8.46
CA VAL A 74 4.38 5.50 -9.56
C VAL A 74 2.89 5.45 -9.91
N GLU A 75 2.30 4.26 -9.95
CA GLU A 75 0.85 4.13 -10.17
C GLU A 75 0.02 4.65 -9.01
N SER A 76 0.45 4.45 -7.75
CA SER A 76 -0.27 5.02 -6.60
C SER A 76 -0.25 6.54 -6.60
N GLU A 77 0.88 7.17 -6.93
CA GLU A 77 1.01 8.63 -7.00
C GLU A 77 0.16 9.21 -8.13
N ARG A 78 0.12 8.54 -9.29
CA ARG A 78 -0.75 8.91 -10.41
C ARG A 78 -2.22 8.85 -10.01
N GLU A 79 -2.62 7.81 -9.32
CA GLU A 79 -4.00 7.64 -8.85
C GLU A 79 -4.37 8.69 -7.79
N GLU A 80 -3.47 9.01 -6.87
CA GLU A 80 -3.65 10.10 -5.90
C GLU A 80 -3.79 11.46 -6.59
N ALA A 81 -2.96 11.74 -7.60
CA ALA A 81 -3.06 12.97 -8.39
C ALA A 81 -4.41 13.07 -9.12
N ARG A 82 -4.91 11.98 -9.73
CA ARG A 82 -6.24 11.94 -10.36
C ARG A 82 -7.35 12.20 -9.34
N ARG A 83 -7.27 11.58 -8.16
CA ARG A 83 -8.25 11.79 -7.08
C ARG A 83 -8.24 13.22 -6.58
N SER A 84 -7.06 13.81 -6.40
CA SER A 84 -6.91 15.22 -6.01
C SER A 84 -7.57 16.16 -7.01
N ARG A 85 -7.32 15.94 -8.32
CA ARG A 85 -7.94 16.71 -9.41
C ARG A 85 -9.46 16.58 -9.41
N ARG A 86 -10.00 15.36 -9.27
CA ARG A 86 -11.46 15.14 -9.19
C ARG A 86 -12.08 15.87 -8.00
N ARG A 87 -11.44 15.83 -6.84
CA ARG A 87 -11.90 16.56 -5.64
C ARG A 87 -11.93 18.07 -5.87
N LEU A 88 -10.86 18.61 -6.45
CA LEU A 88 -10.78 20.02 -6.78
C LEU A 88 -11.86 20.43 -7.78
N ALA A 89 -12.11 19.61 -8.80
CA ALA A 89 -13.17 19.85 -9.78
C ALA A 89 -14.56 19.92 -9.13
N LEU A 90 -14.86 19.01 -8.18
CA LEU A 90 -16.12 19.03 -7.43
C LEU A 90 -16.30 20.30 -6.58
N VAL A 91 -15.23 20.76 -5.92
CA VAL A 91 -15.26 22.00 -5.11
C VAL A 91 -15.53 23.20 -6.01
N LEU A 92 -14.77 23.33 -7.09
CA LEU A 92 -14.97 24.45 -8.03
C LEU A 92 -16.36 24.41 -8.65
N ALA A 93 -16.86 23.23 -9.04
CA ALA A 93 -18.19 23.09 -9.60
C ALA A 93 -19.27 23.58 -8.63
N ALA A 94 -19.15 23.24 -7.33
CA ALA A 94 -20.06 23.75 -6.30
C ALA A 94 -19.97 25.27 -6.14
N ASP A 95 -18.76 25.85 -6.16
CA ASP A 95 -18.55 27.29 -6.02
C ASP A 95 -19.14 28.09 -7.20
N PHE A 96 -19.07 27.52 -8.40
CA PHE A 96 -19.59 28.14 -9.63
C PHE A 96 -21.02 27.72 -9.99
N GLY A 97 -21.64 26.83 -9.21
CA GLY A 97 -22.99 26.31 -9.50
C GLY A 97 -23.06 25.43 -10.75
N ILE A 98 -21.95 24.79 -11.14
CA ILE A 98 -21.87 23.86 -12.26
C ILE A 98 -22.29 22.47 -11.76
N ASP A 99 -23.29 21.87 -12.39
CA ASP A 99 -23.65 20.48 -12.12
C ASP A 99 -22.74 19.55 -12.92
N LEU A 100 -22.12 18.58 -12.26
CA LEU A 100 -21.23 17.60 -12.87
C LEU A 100 -21.99 16.28 -13.05
N ASP A 101 -23.00 16.31 -13.92
CA ASP A 101 -23.79 15.14 -14.29
C ASP A 101 -23.13 14.37 -15.45
N GLU A 102 -23.71 13.22 -15.81
CA GLU A 102 -23.21 12.36 -16.87
C GLU A 102 -23.15 13.08 -18.24
N HIS A 103 -24.04 14.05 -18.48
CA HIS A 103 -24.06 14.83 -19.71
C HIS A 103 -22.87 15.80 -19.82
N VAL A 104 -22.46 16.42 -18.71
CA VAL A 104 -21.29 17.33 -18.68
C VAL A 104 -19.97 16.57 -18.70
N ILE A 105 -19.89 15.40 -18.05
CA ILE A 105 -18.66 14.59 -18.00
C ILE A 105 -18.45 13.77 -19.29
N GLY A 106 -19.53 13.27 -19.91
CA GLY A 106 -19.49 12.47 -21.13
C GLY A 106 -19.08 13.25 -22.38
N ALA A 107 -19.40 14.55 -22.45
CA ALA A 107 -19.08 15.40 -23.61
C ALA A 107 -17.56 15.52 -23.90
N ALA A 108 -16.70 15.34 -22.88
CA ALA A 108 -15.24 15.37 -23.06
C ALA A 108 -14.67 14.05 -23.61
N ALA A 109 -15.37 12.93 -23.43
CA ALA A 109 -14.93 11.62 -23.92
C ALA A 109 -15.23 11.41 -25.41
N GLU A 110 -16.24 12.10 -25.96
CA GLU A 110 -16.65 11.98 -27.37
C GLU A 110 -15.92 12.96 -28.31
N ALA A 111 -15.19 13.94 -27.76
CA ALA A 111 -14.47 14.95 -28.56
C ALA A 111 -13.10 14.50 -29.07
N VAL A 112 -12.72 13.23 -28.88
CA VAL A 112 -11.50 12.62 -29.47
C VAL A 112 -11.93 11.51 -30.42
N ALA A 113 -12.30 11.92 -31.64
CA ALA A 113 -12.45 11.06 -32.81
C ALA A 113 -11.85 11.77 -34.03
#